data_AF-A0A4P6VQM6-F1
#
_entry.id   AF-A0A4P6VQM6-F1
#
_cell.length_a   1.000
_cell.length_b   1.000
_cell.length_c   1.000
_cell.angle_alpha   90.00
_cell.angle_beta   90.00
_cell.angle_gamma   90.00
#
_symmetry.space_group_name_H-M   'P 1'
#
loop_
_entity.id
_entity.type
_entity.pdbx_description
1 polymer ?
#
loop_
_entity_poly.entity_id
_entity_poly.type
_entity_poly.pdbx_seq_one_letter_code
_entity_poly.pdbx_strand_id
1 'polypeptide(L)'
;MTSEPLKAKILLAVAGGASLSDAASTHGVSVARARQAIRSLCRSLKLSSEISDIQKSASLYVKPVQQIVDDPKYALRRKTRDQLETVLLLKSSDELRVGYLSQISASTLIDAGLTPIAVAEVQEWLVNQGSTLKRCVPDEKQLTMLKQSAFFLHAFGMNVEQAFFDLNWVGRDEDSDD
;
A
#
# COMPACT_ATOMS: atom_id res chain seq x y z
N MET A 1 -10.23 13.54 -3.66
CA MET A 1 -10.75 12.37 -4.39
C MET A 1 -10.28 11.11 -3.68
N THR A 2 -11.13 10.10 -3.51
CA THR A 2 -10.73 8.78 -2.99
C THR A 2 -10.01 8.00 -4.09
N SER A 3 -8.91 7.32 -3.77
CA SER A 3 -8.15 6.50 -4.73
C SER A 3 -8.95 5.25 -5.12
N GLU A 4 -8.77 4.71 -6.35
CA GLU A 4 -9.42 3.47 -6.79
C GLU A 4 -9.28 2.28 -5.80
N PRO A 5 -8.11 2.02 -5.19
CA PRO A 5 -7.96 0.90 -4.27
C PRO A 5 -8.69 1.16 -2.94
N LEU A 6 -8.80 2.42 -2.50
CA LEU A 6 -9.62 2.77 -1.35
C LEU A 6 -11.12 2.55 -1.65
N LYS A 7 -11.58 2.91 -2.86
CA LYS A 7 -12.96 2.61 -3.30
C LYS A 7 -13.22 1.11 -3.32
N ALA A 8 -12.26 0.32 -3.83
CA ALA A 8 -12.33 -1.12 -3.91
C ALA A 8 -12.38 -1.79 -2.53
N LYS A 9 -11.52 -1.37 -1.59
CA LYS A 9 -11.52 -1.85 -0.20
C LYS A 9 -12.87 -1.58 0.50
N ILE A 10 -13.42 -0.37 0.35
CA ILE A 10 -14.75 -0.02 0.90
C ILE A 10 -15.84 -0.93 0.29
N LEU A 11 -15.81 -1.17 -1.02
CA LEU A 11 -16.80 -2.02 -1.69
C LEU A 11 -16.68 -3.50 -1.26
N LEU A 12 -15.46 -4.02 -1.09
CA LEU A 12 -15.23 -5.37 -0.56
C LEU A 12 -15.74 -5.52 0.87
N ALA A 13 -15.52 -4.53 1.74
CA ALA A 13 -16.05 -4.54 3.10
C ALA A 13 -17.58 -4.63 3.11
N VAL A 14 -18.27 -3.83 2.28
CA VAL A 14 -19.73 -3.87 2.17
C VAL A 14 -20.23 -5.18 1.55
N ALA A 15 -19.53 -5.72 0.54
CA ALA A 15 -19.83 -7.04 -0.02
C ALA A 15 -19.62 -8.18 0.99
N GLY A 16 -18.68 -8.01 1.92
CA GLY A 16 -18.46 -8.91 3.06
C GLY A 16 -19.48 -8.77 4.21
N GLY A 17 -20.50 -7.92 4.04
CA GLY A 17 -21.59 -7.74 5.01
C GLY A 17 -21.42 -6.57 5.98
N ALA A 18 -20.34 -5.79 5.89
CA ALA A 18 -20.20 -4.59 6.71
C ALA A 18 -21.25 -3.54 6.33
N SER A 19 -21.72 -2.77 7.31
CA SER A 19 -22.54 -1.60 7.02
C SER A 19 -21.71 -0.53 6.31
N LEU A 20 -22.37 0.38 5.59
CA LEU A 20 -21.68 1.51 4.95
C LEU A 20 -20.96 2.40 5.97
N SER A 21 -21.52 2.52 7.19
CA SER A 21 -20.92 3.31 8.26
C SER A 21 -19.64 2.65 8.78
N ASP A 22 -19.67 1.34 8.99
CA ASP A 22 -18.52 0.57 9.49
C ASP A 22 -17.41 0.58 8.46
N ALA A 23 -17.72 0.28 7.19
CA ALA A 23 -16.74 0.33 6.10
C ALA A 23 -16.12 1.73 5.94
N ALA A 24 -16.89 2.80 6.13
CA ALA A 24 -16.38 4.16 6.08
C ALA A 24 -15.42 4.46 7.25
N SER A 25 -15.80 4.04 8.46
CA SER A 25 -14.99 4.20 9.67
C SER A 25 -13.66 3.44 9.60
N THR A 26 -13.68 2.16 9.20
CA THR A 26 -12.49 1.32 9.03
C THR A 26 -11.47 1.94 8.08
N HIS A 27 -11.92 2.71 7.09
CA HIS A 27 -11.08 3.34 6.09
C HIS A 27 -10.90 4.85 6.28
N GLY A 28 -11.28 5.40 7.43
CA GLY A 28 -11.03 6.81 7.80
C GLY A 28 -11.73 7.82 6.89
N VAL A 29 -12.87 7.46 6.29
CA VAL A 29 -13.65 8.35 5.40
C VAL A 29 -15.05 8.60 5.94
N SER A 30 -15.64 9.73 5.56
CA SER A 30 -17.06 10.00 5.86
C SER A 30 -17.98 9.03 5.11
N VAL A 31 -19.14 8.71 5.68
CA VAL A 31 -20.18 7.86 5.05
C VAL A 31 -20.59 8.39 3.66
N ALA A 32 -20.70 9.70 3.48
CA ALA A 32 -21.02 10.31 2.19
C ALA A 32 -19.94 10.01 1.12
N ARG A 33 -18.66 10.12 1.49
CA ARG A 33 -17.53 9.76 0.61
C ARG A 33 -17.49 8.26 0.32
N ALA A 34 -17.76 7.41 1.30
CA ALA A 34 -17.86 5.96 1.07
C ALA A 34 -18.99 5.62 0.09
N ARG A 35 -20.16 6.25 0.24
CA ARG A 35 -21.28 6.09 -0.70
C ARG A 35 -20.91 6.53 -2.12
N GLN A 36 -20.25 7.68 -2.26
CA GLN A 36 -19.81 8.18 -3.55
C GLN A 36 -18.74 7.26 -4.18
N ALA A 37 -17.83 6.74 -3.37
CA ALA A 37 -16.81 5.76 -3.79
C ALA A 37 -17.45 4.50 -4.38
N ILE A 38 -18.41 3.89 -3.66
CA ILE A 38 -19.16 2.73 -4.13
C ILE A 38 -19.91 3.03 -5.43
N ARG A 39 -20.67 4.14 -5.48
CA ARG A 39 -21.40 4.52 -6.71
C ARG A 39 -20.49 4.71 -7.91
N SER A 40 -19.35 5.37 -7.72
CA SER A 40 -18.37 5.59 -8.77
C SER A 40 -17.80 4.27 -9.29
N LEU A 41 -17.45 3.37 -8.39
CA LEU A 41 -16.81 2.09 -8.75
C LEU A 41 -17.80 1.09 -9.35
N CYS A 42 -19.01 0.97 -8.78
CA CYS A 42 -20.07 0.15 -9.38
C CYS A 42 -20.42 0.64 -10.79
N ARG A 43 -20.43 1.97 -11.03
CA ARG A 43 -20.66 2.52 -12.37
C ARG A 43 -19.57 2.13 -13.36
N SER A 44 -18.29 2.17 -12.99
CA SER A 44 -17.21 1.76 -13.88
C SER A 44 -17.25 0.25 -14.16
N LEU A 45 -17.68 -0.54 -13.19
CA LEU A 45 -17.88 -1.99 -13.31
C LEU A 45 -19.21 -2.40 -13.96
N LYS A 46 -20.10 -1.45 -14.27
CA LYS A 46 -21.47 -1.70 -14.76
C LYS A 46 -22.31 -2.59 -13.84
N LEU A 47 -22.16 -2.41 -12.53
CA LEU A 47 -22.88 -3.13 -11.47
C LEU A 47 -23.84 -2.19 -10.71
N SER A 48 -24.79 -2.78 -9.95
CA SER A 48 -25.68 -2.02 -9.06
C SER A 48 -24.88 -1.39 -7.91
N SER A 49 -25.25 -0.18 -7.50
CA SER A 49 -24.66 0.50 -6.33
C SER A 49 -25.50 0.38 -5.07
N GLU A 50 -26.62 -0.35 -5.13
CA GLU A 50 -27.50 -0.56 -3.98
C GLU A 50 -26.86 -1.55 -3.01
N ILE A 51 -26.80 -1.17 -1.72
CA ILE A 51 -26.10 -1.97 -0.70
C ILE A 51 -26.76 -3.35 -0.54
N SER A 52 -28.10 -3.40 -0.64
CA SER A 52 -28.86 -4.65 -0.60
C SER A 52 -28.46 -5.60 -1.74
N ASP A 53 -28.20 -5.08 -2.93
CA ASP A 53 -27.83 -5.87 -4.10
C ASP A 53 -26.37 -6.34 -4.00
N ILE A 54 -25.50 -5.48 -3.49
CA ILE A 54 -24.09 -5.78 -3.23
C ILE A 54 -23.97 -6.96 -2.25
N GLN A 55 -24.74 -6.94 -1.17
CA GLN A 55 -24.69 -7.99 -0.14
C GLN A 55 -25.36 -9.29 -0.62
N LYS A 56 -26.49 -9.22 -1.32
CA LYS A 56 -27.19 -10.41 -1.86
C LYS A 56 -26.40 -11.11 -2.96
N SER A 57 -25.58 -10.38 -3.70
CA SER A 57 -24.83 -10.91 -4.84
C SER A 57 -23.33 -10.62 -4.73
N ALA A 58 -22.78 -10.76 -3.51
CA ALA A 58 -21.40 -10.40 -3.19
C ALA A 58 -20.36 -11.02 -4.15
N SER A 59 -20.57 -12.25 -4.60
CA SER A 59 -19.68 -12.94 -5.53
C SER A 59 -19.47 -12.21 -6.87
N LEU A 60 -20.48 -11.45 -7.35
CA LEU A 60 -20.38 -10.64 -8.56
C LEU A 60 -19.47 -9.42 -8.40
N TYR A 61 -19.33 -8.92 -7.17
CA TYR A 61 -18.51 -7.75 -6.85
C TYR A 61 -17.09 -8.16 -6.46
N VAL A 62 -16.93 -9.24 -5.69
CA VAL A 62 -15.63 -9.64 -5.13
C VAL A 62 -14.58 -9.84 -6.22
N LYS A 63 -14.84 -10.66 -7.24
CA LYS A 63 -13.84 -10.97 -8.26
C LYS A 63 -13.33 -9.74 -9.05
N PRO A 64 -14.19 -8.89 -9.66
CA PRO A 64 -13.72 -7.71 -10.39
C PRO A 64 -13.13 -6.64 -9.47
N VAL A 65 -13.62 -6.51 -8.23
CA VAL A 65 -13.08 -5.53 -7.28
C VAL A 65 -11.73 -5.97 -6.74
N GLN A 66 -11.53 -7.27 -6.50
CA GLN A 66 -10.25 -7.83 -6.11
C GLN A 66 -9.19 -7.61 -7.20
N GLN A 67 -9.55 -7.74 -8.48
CA GLN A 67 -8.64 -7.39 -9.59
C GLN A 67 -8.16 -5.94 -9.54
N ILE A 68 -8.98 -4.99 -9.06
CA ILE A 68 -8.59 -3.58 -8.88
C ILE A 68 -7.65 -3.42 -7.69
N VAL A 69 -7.77 -4.25 -6.65
CA VAL A 69 -6.85 -4.23 -5.50
C VAL A 69 -5.50 -4.87 -5.88
N ASP A 70 -5.54 -5.90 -6.72
CA ASP A 70 -4.36 -6.69 -7.05
C ASP A 70 -3.56 -6.10 -8.20
N ASP A 71 -4.22 -5.45 -9.17
CA ASP A 71 -3.56 -4.85 -10.32
C ASP A 71 -2.86 -3.53 -9.93
N PRO A 72 -1.53 -3.44 -10.09
CA PRO A 72 -0.75 -2.25 -9.73
C PRO A 72 -1.23 -1.00 -10.46
N LYS A 73 -1.85 -1.13 -11.65
CA LYS A 73 -2.48 -0.04 -12.40
C LYS A 73 -3.55 0.71 -11.60
N TYR A 74 -4.15 0.07 -10.61
CA TYR A 74 -5.09 0.73 -9.71
C TYR A 74 -4.52 0.87 -8.31
N ALA A 75 -3.78 -0.13 -7.82
CA ALA A 75 -3.31 -0.15 -6.44
C ALA A 75 -2.26 0.93 -6.11
N LEU A 76 -1.43 1.32 -7.07
CA LEU A 76 -0.40 2.35 -6.91
C LEU A 76 -0.86 3.66 -7.56
N ARG A 77 -0.52 4.80 -6.97
CA ARG A 77 -0.69 6.14 -7.57
C ARG A 77 0.08 6.19 -8.88
N ARG A 78 -0.49 6.90 -9.87
CA ARG A 78 0.13 7.10 -11.19
C ARG A 78 1.59 7.55 -11.09
N LYS A 79 1.88 8.56 -10.26
CA LYS A 79 3.27 9.05 -10.06
C LYS A 79 4.22 7.95 -9.60
N THR A 80 3.80 7.09 -8.68
CA THR A 80 4.59 5.97 -8.17
C THR A 80 4.82 4.92 -9.25
N ARG A 81 3.81 4.63 -10.08
CA ARG A 81 3.95 3.73 -11.24
C ARG A 81 4.91 4.29 -12.28
N ASP A 82 4.75 5.55 -12.67
CA ASP A 82 5.60 6.20 -13.67
C ASP A 82 7.07 6.22 -13.19
N GLN A 83 7.30 6.43 -11.88
CA GLN A 83 8.64 6.30 -11.27
C GLN A 83 9.16 4.87 -11.34
N LEU A 84 8.36 3.87 -10.97
CA LEU A 84 8.75 2.45 -11.04
C LEU A 84 9.06 2.01 -12.47
N GLU A 85 8.25 2.41 -13.45
CA GLU A 85 8.50 2.12 -14.87
C GLU A 85 9.86 2.66 -15.30
N THR A 86 10.15 3.91 -14.93
CA THR A 86 11.41 4.58 -15.28
C THR A 86 12.59 3.89 -14.59
N VAL A 87 12.49 3.64 -13.29
CA VAL A 87 13.60 3.16 -12.46
C VAL A 87 13.89 1.68 -12.67
N LEU A 88 12.86 0.88 -12.93
CA LEU A 88 12.99 -0.56 -13.20
C LEU A 88 13.09 -0.87 -14.69
N LEU A 89 13.15 0.17 -15.55
CA LEU A 89 13.25 0.06 -17.01
C LEU A 89 12.17 -0.85 -17.63
N LEU A 90 10.95 -0.74 -17.12
CA LEU A 90 9.82 -1.55 -17.58
C LEU A 90 9.27 -1.00 -18.89
N LYS A 91 8.75 -1.89 -19.75
CA LYS A 91 8.09 -1.44 -20.99
C LYS A 91 6.70 -0.86 -20.74
N SER A 92 6.07 -1.24 -19.62
CA SER A 92 4.77 -0.74 -19.18
C SER A 92 4.49 -1.09 -17.71
N SER A 93 3.52 -0.41 -17.10
CA SER A 93 3.01 -0.73 -15.75
C SER A 93 2.52 -2.17 -15.60
N ASP A 94 2.13 -2.82 -16.70
CA ASP A 94 1.59 -4.18 -16.68
C ASP A 94 2.67 -5.24 -16.38
N GLU A 95 3.95 -4.86 -16.45
CA GLU A 95 5.08 -5.67 -16.03
C GLU A 95 5.32 -5.63 -14.51
N LEU A 96 4.68 -4.69 -13.79
CA LEU A 96 4.73 -4.65 -12.33
C LEU A 96 3.99 -5.87 -11.78
N ARG A 97 4.72 -6.73 -11.07
CA ARG A 97 4.18 -7.94 -10.45
C ARG A 97 4.71 -8.09 -9.05
N VAL A 98 3.86 -8.59 -8.14
CA VAL A 98 4.22 -8.86 -6.75
C VAL A 98 5.50 -9.71 -6.68
N GLY A 99 5.58 -10.79 -7.46
CA GLY A 99 6.73 -11.69 -7.46
C GLY A 99 8.04 -11.08 -7.98
N TYR A 100 7.97 -10.02 -8.80
CA TYR A 100 9.16 -9.29 -9.25
C TYR A 100 9.60 -8.27 -8.20
N LEU A 101 8.67 -7.45 -7.72
CA LEU A 101 8.95 -6.41 -6.74
C LEU A 101 9.39 -6.96 -5.38
N SER A 102 8.89 -8.14 -4.97
CA SER A 102 9.32 -8.79 -3.72
C SER A 102 10.78 -9.24 -3.71
N GLN A 103 11.43 -9.31 -4.88
CA GLN A 103 12.86 -9.63 -5.01
C GLN A 103 13.76 -8.38 -4.92
N ILE A 104 13.17 -7.19 -4.94
CA ILE A 104 13.87 -5.91 -4.90
C ILE A 104 13.81 -5.37 -3.47
N SER A 105 14.91 -4.82 -2.97
CA SER A 105 14.95 -4.23 -1.64
C SER A 105 14.54 -2.75 -1.65
N ALA A 106 14.13 -2.24 -0.48
CA ALA A 106 13.83 -0.82 -0.32
C ALA A 106 15.04 0.05 -0.66
N SER A 107 16.24 -0.34 -0.25
CA SER A 107 17.49 0.37 -0.56
C SER A 107 17.71 0.48 -2.07
N THR A 108 17.58 -0.62 -2.82
CA THR A 108 17.74 -0.59 -4.29
C THR A 108 16.76 0.38 -4.96
N LEU A 109 15.51 0.44 -4.48
CA LEU A 109 14.53 1.39 -5.02
C LEU A 109 14.89 2.84 -4.70
N ILE A 110 15.33 3.12 -3.47
CA ILE A 110 15.74 4.46 -3.04
C ILE A 110 16.95 4.93 -3.84
N ASP A 111 17.98 4.09 -3.95
CA ASP A 111 19.24 4.40 -4.64
C ASP A 111 19.00 4.63 -6.13
N ALA A 112 18.03 3.93 -6.71
CA ALA A 112 17.64 4.11 -8.10
C ALA A 112 16.69 5.30 -8.31
N GLY A 113 16.35 6.05 -7.26
CA GLY A 113 15.69 7.36 -7.33
C GLY A 113 14.22 7.39 -6.88
N LEU A 114 13.69 6.30 -6.30
CA LEU A 114 12.36 6.37 -5.69
C LEU A 114 12.41 7.17 -4.39
N THR A 115 11.38 7.98 -4.20
CA THR A 115 11.19 8.69 -2.92
C THR A 115 10.78 7.70 -1.81
N PRO A 116 11.11 7.97 -0.53
CA PRO A 116 10.68 7.12 0.60
C PRO A 116 9.16 6.92 0.65
N ILE A 117 8.38 7.93 0.26
CA ILE A 117 6.91 7.86 0.18
C ILE A 117 6.46 6.85 -0.89
N ALA A 118 7.13 6.82 -2.04
CA ALA A 118 6.83 5.86 -3.10
C ALA A 118 7.18 4.43 -2.67
N VAL A 119 8.32 4.25 -1.97
CA VAL A 119 8.72 2.95 -1.42
C VAL A 119 7.74 2.47 -0.36
N ALA A 120 7.29 3.34 0.54
CA ALA A 120 6.27 3.01 1.53
C ALA A 120 4.95 2.56 0.89
N GLU A 121 4.53 3.24 -0.19
CA GLU A 121 3.34 2.86 -0.96
C GLU A 121 3.49 1.50 -1.64
N VAL A 122 4.65 1.20 -2.22
CA VAL A 122 4.96 -0.12 -2.80
C VAL A 122 4.94 -1.20 -1.72
N GLN A 123 5.55 -0.93 -0.56
CA GLN A 123 5.56 -1.85 0.57
C GLN A 123 4.14 -2.10 1.09
N GLU A 124 3.30 -1.07 1.21
CA GLU A 124 1.90 -1.21 1.60
C GLU A 124 1.13 -2.10 0.60
N TRP A 125 1.33 -1.87 -0.71
CA TRP A 125 0.73 -2.70 -1.74
C TRP A 125 1.17 -4.17 -1.63
N LEU A 126 2.47 -4.45 -1.49
CA LEU A 126 2.98 -5.81 -1.33
C LEU A 126 2.42 -6.51 -0.09
N VAL A 127 2.32 -5.80 1.05
CA VAL A 127 1.74 -6.34 2.29
C VAL A 127 0.28 -6.74 2.09
N ASN A 128 -0.50 -5.91 1.38
CA ASN A 128 -1.89 -6.25 1.04
C ASN A 128 -1.99 -7.50 0.14
N GLN A 129 -0.92 -7.87 -0.54
CA GLN A 129 -0.80 -9.06 -1.39
C GLN A 129 -0.09 -10.23 -0.69
N GLY A 130 0.16 -10.13 0.63
CA GLY A 130 0.82 -11.18 1.42
C GLY A 130 2.33 -11.29 1.16
N SER A 131 2.97 -10.23 0.67
CA SER A 131 4.40 -10.19 0.36
C SER A 131 5.07 -8.96 0.98
N THR A 132 6.39 -8.89 0.86
CA THR A 132 7.17 -7.72 1.28
C THR A 132 8.29 -7.46 0.27
N LEU A 133 8.85 -6.26 0.28
CA LEU A 133 10.16 -6.04 -0.37
C LEU A 133 11.21 -6.98 0.23
N LYS A 134 12.25 -7.26 -0.55
CA LYS A 134 13.38 -8.07 -0.10
C LYS A 134 14.05 -7.38 1.08
N ARG A 135 14.28 -8.12 2.17
CA ARG A 135 15.01 -7.62 3.33
C ARG A 135 16.47 -7.37 2.95
N CYS A 136 16.99 -6.22 3.33
CA CYS A 136 18.42 -5.90 3.25
C CYS A 136 18.80 -5.02 4.44
N VAL A 137 20.10 -5.01 4.73
CA VAL A 137 20.67 -4.07 5.69
C VAL A 137 20.70 -2.68 5.03
N PRO A 138 20.16 -1.63 5.68
CA PRO A 138 20.23 -0.27 5.18
C PRO A 138 21.65 0.29 5.29
N ASP A 139 22.04 1.17 4.36
CA ASP A 139 23.30 1.92 4.46
C ASP A 139 23.24 3.03 5.54
N GLU A 140 24.36 3.70 5.80
CA GLU A 140 24.45 4.75 6.83
C GLU A 140 23.47 5.92 6.62
N LYS A 141 23.26 6.34 5.37
CA LYS A 141 22.33 7.43 5.03
C LYS A 141 20.88 7.00 5.28
N GLN A 142 20.56 5.78 4.88
CA GLN A 142 19.26 5.16 5.08
C GLN A 142 19.00 4.91 6.57
N LEU A 143 19.98 4.45 7.34
CA LEU A 143 19.92 4.31 8.80
C LEU A 143 19.62 5.64 9.47
N THR A 144 20.29 6.72 9.07
CA THR A 144 20.05 8.06 9.59
C THR A 144 18.61 8.51 9.32
N MET A 145 18.12 8.31 8.09
CA MET A 145 16.74 8.62 7.72
C MET A 145 15.71 7.81 8.53
N LEU A 146 15.98 6.52 8.76
CA LEU A 146 15.11 5.64 9.53
C LEU A 146 15.07 6.06 11.01
N LYS A 147 16.21 6.40 11.61
CA LYS A 147 16.29 6.92 12.98
C LYS A 147 15.50 8.23 13.13
N GLN A 148 15.67 9.17 12.20
CA GLN A 148 14.91 10.42 12.18
C GLN A 148 13.39 10.16 12.08
N SER A 149 12.99 9.22 11.23
CA SER A 149 11.59 8.83 11.06
C SER A 149 11.01 8.24 12.35
N ALA A 150 11.76 7.37 13.04
CA ALA A 150 11.36 6.81 14.33
C ALA A 150 11.20 7.90 15.40
N PHE A 151 12.11 8.89 15.46
CA PHE A 151 11.96 10.03 16.36
C PHE A 151 10.73 10.89 16.06
N PHE A 152 10.40 11.11 14.78
CA PHE A 152 9.16 11.80 14.41
C PHE A 152 7.93 11.04 14.88
N LEU A 153 7.86 9.73 14.64
CA LEU A 153 6.76 8.89 15.10
C LEU A 153 6.62 8.93 16.63
N HIS A 154 7.73 8.86 17.36
CA HIS A 154 7.76 9.00 18.81
C HIS A 154 7.22 10.38 19.27
N ALA A 155 7.60 11.47 18.59
CA ALA A 155 7.10 12.81 18.91
C ALA A 155 5.57 12.95 18.73
N PHE A 156 4.97 12.14 17.87
CA PHE A 156 3.51 12.03 17.72
C PHE A 156 2.87 11.02 18.68
N GLY A 157 3.62 10.48 19.64
CA GLY A 157 3.13 9.56 20.65
C GLY A 157 2.98 8.11 20.19
N MET A 158 3.61 7.72 19.07
CA MET A 158 3.63 6.32 18.64
C MET A 158 4.69 5.52 19.39
N ASN A 159 4.37 4.26 19.75
CA ASN A 159 5.37 3.35 20.31
C ASN A 159 6.28 2.84 19.19
N VAL A 160 7.58 3.14 19.31
CA VAL A 160 8.64 2.78 18.35
C VAL A 160 9.80 2.04 19.01
N GLU A 161 9.63 1.49 20.21
CA GLU A 161 10.70 0.84 20.99
C GLU A 161 11.41 -0.26 20.20
N GLN A 162 10.64 -1.16 19.55
CA GLN A 162 11.19 -2.22 18.73
C GLN A 162 11.98 -1.67 17.52
N ALA A 163 11.48 -0.61 16.89
CA ALA A 163 12.17 0.00 15.75
C ALA A 163 13.52 0.63 16.17
N PHE A 164 13.58 1.26 17.35
CA PHE A 164 14.85 1.77 17.87
C PHE A 164 15.81 0.63 18.23
N PHE A 165 15.32 -0.46 18.82
CA PHE A 165 16.14 -1.63 19.12
C PHE A 165 16.77 -2.20 17.84
N ASP A 166 15.95 -2.45 16.81
CA ASP A 166 16.41 -3.00 15.54
C ASP A 166 17.42 -2.05 14.83
N LEU A 167 17.16 -0.74 14.84
CA LEU A 167 18.03 0.27 14.22
C LEU A 167 19.35 0.52 14.98
N ASN A 168 19.37 0.28 16.29
CA ASN A 168 20.58 0.43 17.11
C ASN A 168 21.44 -0.84 17.11
N TRP A 169 20.84 -2.01 16.87
CA TRP A 169 21.59 -3.26 16.70
C TRP A 169 22.34 -3.27 15.36
N VAL A 170 21.70 -2.85 14.26
CA VAL A 170 22.35 -2.81 12.93
C VAL A 170 23.65 -1.98 12.93
N GLY A 171 23.77 -0.95 13.79
CA GLY A 171 24.99 -0.15 13.92
C GLY A 171 26.07 -0.72 14.85
N ARG A 172 25.90 -1.93 15.43
CA ARG A 172 26.91 -2.58 16.29
C ARG A 172 27.65 -3.73 15.63
N ASP A 173 27.06 -4.34 14.60
CA ASP A 173 27.70 -5.46 13.88
C ASP A 173 28.81 -5.00 12.92
N GLU A 174 28.94 -3.69 12.64
CA GLU A 174 30.04 -3.11 11.84
C GLU A 174 31.28 -2.73 12.68
N ASP A 175 31.16 -2.66 14.02
CA ASP A 175 32.27 -2.29 14.93
C ASP A 175 32.94 -3.51 15.60
N SER A 176 32.67 -4.73 15.12
CA SER A 176 33.09 -5.99 15.76
C SER A 176 34.24 -6.73 15.07
N ASP A 177 34.88 -6.12 14.08
CA ASP A 177 36.10 -6.63 13.43
C ASP A 177 37.27 -5.65 13.66
N ASP A 178 37.81 -5.62 14.88
CA ASP A 178 39.13 -5.08 15.22
C ASP A 178 39.88 -6.04 16.17
#